data_AF-A0A961UU51-F1
#
_entry.id   AF-A0A961UU51-F1
#
_cell.length_a   1.000
_cell.length_b   1.000
_cell.length_c   1.000
_cell.angle_alpha   90.00
_cell.angle_beta   90.00
_cell.angle_gamma   90.00
#
_symmetry.space_group_name_H-M   'P 1'
#
loop_
_entity.id
_entity.type
_entity.pdbx_description
1 polymer ?
#
loop_
_entity_poly.entity_id
_entity_poly.type
_entity_poly.pdbx_seq_one_letter_code
_entity_poly.pdbx_strand_id
1 'polypeptide(L)' 'MAKSKGRFDKIAFVSSDVPEAIEARDKLRELYGAVEPREAQAIVALGGDGLMLQTLHRYINDKIP' A
#
# COMPACT_ATOMS: atom_id res chain seq x y z
N MET A 1 -23.45 16.98 -7.10
CA MET A 1 -22.22 16.48 -7.74
C MET A 1 -21.44 15.68 -6.70
N ALA A 2 -21.46 14.35 -6.78
CA ALA A 2 -20.71 13.51 -5.85
C ALA A 2 -19.21 13.75 -6.08
N LYS A 3 -18.50 14.28 -5.08
CA LYS A 3 -17.03 14.36 -5.12
C LYS A 3 -16.51 12.96 -5.42
N SER A 4 -15.75 12.79 -6.49
CA SER A 4 -15.00 11.55 -6.71
C SER A 4 -14.13 11.32 -5.47
N LYS A 5 -14.48 10.33 -4.66
CA LYS A 5 -13.67 9.98 -3.49
C LYS A 5 -12.32 9.48 -4.01
N GLY A 6 -11.30 10.33 -3.89
CA GLY A 6 -9.87 10.01 -3.82
C GLY A 6 -9.34 9.08 -4.91
N ARG A 7 -8.81 9.65 -6.00
CA ARG A 7 -7.77 8.95 -6.75
C ARG A 7 -6.49 9.00 -5.92
N PHE A 8 -5.96 7.84 -5.56
CA PHE A 8 -4.61 7.71 -5.03
C PHE A 8 -3.69 7.54 -6.24
N ASP A 9 -2.99 8.61 -6.64
CA ASP A 9 -2.07 8.58 -7.78
C ASP A 9 -0.66 8.14 -7.34
N LYS A 10 -0.36 8.21 -6.02
CA LYS A 10 0.88 7.73 -5.41
C LYS A 10 0.60 6.63 -4.39
N ILE A 11 0.91 5.39 -4.74
CA ILE A 11 0.65 4.22 -3.91
C ILE A 11 1.97 3.55 -3.55
N ALA A 12 2.13 3.14 -2.30
CA ALA A 12 3.19 2.24 -1.89
C ALA A 12 2.63 0.84 -1.65
N PHE A 13 3.38 -0.18 -2.04
CA PHE A 13 3.00 -1.58 -1.89
C PHE A 13 3.97 -2.27 -0.95
N VAL A 14 3.46 -2.85 0.13
CA VAL A 14 4.23 -3.67 1.06
C VAL A 14 3.69 -5.09 1.03
N SER A 15 4.55 -6.09 1.16
CA SER A 15 4.15 -7.49 1.14
C SER A 15 4.83 -8.26 2.25
N SER A 16 4.23 -9.38 2.66
CA SER A 16 4.95 -10.40 3.45
C SER A 16 5.88 -11.20 2.55
N ASP A 17 6.74 -12.02 3.15
CA ASP A 17 7.73 -12.84 2.44
C ASP A 17 7.15 -14.12 1.82
N VAL A 18 5.82 -14.20 1.66
CA VAL A 18 5.17 -15.34 1.00
C VAL A 18 5.16 -15.12 -0.52
N PRO A 19 5.46 -16.16 -1.34
CA PRO A 19 5.61 -16.00 -2.78
C PRO A 19 4.41 -15.33 -3.48
N GLU A 20 3.19 -15.68 -3.09
CA GLU A 20 1.97 -15.12 -3.67
C GLU A 20 1.81 -13.62 -3.39
N ALA A 21 2.20 -13.15 -2.19
CA ALA A 21 2.14 -11.74 -1.84
C ALA A 21 3.19 -10.92 -2.57
N ILE A 22 4.39 -11.48 -2.76
CA ILE A 22 5.47 -10.87 -3.54
C ILE A 22 5.03 -10.74 -5.00
N GLU A 23 4.47 -11.80 -5.59
CA GLU A 23 4.00 -11.80 -6.97
C GLU A 23 2.86 -10.78 -7.16
N ALA A 24 1.88 -10.75 -6.24
CA ALA A 24 0.81 -9.76 -6.27
C ALA A 24 1.37 -8.34 -6.15
N ARG A 25 2.36 -8.12 -5.29
CA ARG A 25 3.01 -6.81 -5.12
C ARG A 25 3.64 -6.36 -6.41
N ASP A 26 4.45 -7.20 -7.03
CA ASP A 26 5.19 -6.83 -8.22
C ASP A 26 4.26 -6.59 -9.42
N LYS A 27 3.18 -7.39 -9.55
CA LYS A 27 2.10 -7.13 -10.51
C LYS A 27 1.43 -5.78 -10.30
N LEU A 28 1.06 -5.45 -9.06
CA LEU A 28 0.40 -4.16 -8.77
C LEU A 28 1.34 -2.97 -8.97
N ARG A 29 2.62 -3.12 -8.64
CA ARG A 29 3.65 -2.10 -8.91
C ARG A 29 3.82 -1.84 -10.41
N GLU A 30 3.74 -2.88 -11.24
CA GLU A 30 3.80 -2.75 -12.70
C GLU A 30 2.55 -2.04 -13.26
N LEU A 31 1.37 -2.37 -12.74
CA LEU A 31 0.10 -1.82 -13.23
C LEU A 31 -0.16 -0.37 -12.78
N TYR A 32 0.22 -0.02 -11.55
CA TYR A 32 -0.14 1.26 -10.92
C TYR A 32 1.06 2.18 -10.65
N GLY A 33 2.28 1.71 -10.92
CA GLY A 33 3.49 2.35 -10.42
C GLY A 33 3.65 2.14 -8.92
N ALA A 34 4.76 2.61 -8.36
CA ALA A 34 4.98 2.55 -6.92
C ALA A 34 5.87 3.70 -6.46
N VAL A 35 5.56 4.25 -5.29
CA VAL A 35 6.41 5.21 -4.60
C VAL A 35 6.86 4.66 -3.26
N GLU A 36 7.85 5.30 -2.65
CA GLU A 36 8.21 5.03 -1.27
C GLU A 36 7.05 5.35 -0.32
N PRO A 37 6.85 4.58 0.77
CA PRO A 37 5.75 4.79 1.71
C PRO A 37 5.63 6.22 2.26
N ARG A 38 6.75 6.93 2.39
CA ARG A 38 6.77 8.33 2.88
C ARG A 38 6.18 9.34 1.89
N GLU A 39 6.12 8.98 0.60
CA GLU A 39 5.56 9.80 -0.47
C GLU A 39 4.17 9.31 -0.90
N ALA A 40 3.71 8.20 -0.31
CA ALA A 40 2.47 7.55 -0.66
C ALA A 40 1.27 8.28 -0.08
N GLN A 41 0.19 8.29 -0.85
CA GLN A 41 -1.13 8.73 -0.40
C GLN A 41 -1.97 7.57 0.12
N ALA A 42 -1.58 6.33 -0.18
CA ALA A 42 -2.15 5.09 0.34
C ALA A 42 -1.08 3.99 0.37
N ILE A 43 -1.16 3.09 1.35
CA ILE A 43 -0.29 1.92 1.44
C ILE A 43 -1.12 0.65 1.30
N VAL A 44 -0.80 -0.16 0.31
CA VAL A 44 -1.44 -1.46 0.10
C VAL A 44 -0.56 -2.54 0.72
N ALA A 45 -1.06 -3.15 1.80
CA ALA A 45 -0.43 -4.28 2.46
C ALA A 45 -0.94 -5.61 1.88
N LEU A 46 -0.02 -6.40 1.31
CA LEU A 46 -0.30 -7.70 0.71
C LEU A 46 0.21 -8.80 1.64
N GLY A 47 -0.69 -9.36 2.42
CA GLY A 47 -0.36 -10.37 3.43
C GLY A 47 -1.48 -10.50 4.45
N GLY A 48 -1.18 -11.13 5.58
CA GLY A 48 -2.13 -11.27 6.69
C GLY A 48 -2.16 -10.07 7.63
N ASP A 49 -2.96 -10.19 8.69
CA ASP A 49 -3.18 -9.13 9.69
C ASP A 49 -1.90 -8.67 10.37
N GLY A 50 -0.94 -9.57 10.58
CA GLY A 50 0.36 -9.21 11.17
C GLY A 50 1.12 -8.16 10.35
N LEU A 51 1.12 -8.30 9.03
CA LEU A 51 1.72 -7.31 8.12
C LEU A 51 0.90 -6.00 8.13
N MET A 52 -0.43 -6.11 8.12
CA MET A 52 -1.31 -4.94 8.16
C MET A 52 -1.10 -4.13 9.44
N LEU A 53 -1.07 -4.78 10.60
CA LEU A 53 -0.81 -4.12 11.89
C LEU A 53 0.59 -3.54 11.97
N GLN A 54 1.62 -4.23 11.47
CA GLN A 54 2.98 -3.69 11.40
C GLN A 54 3.05 -2.45 10.50
N THR A 55 2.35 -2.48 9.36
CA THR A 55 2.25 -1.35 8.43
C THR A 55 1.53 -0.18 9.09
N LEU A 56 0.39 -0.44 9.74
CA LEU A 56 -0.36 0.55 10.49
C LEU A 56 0.50 1.16 11.59
N HIS A 57 1.11 0.37 12.47
CA HIS A 57 2.00 0.89 13.52
C HIS A 57 3.16 1.74 12.97
N ARG A 58 3.69 1.39 11.79
CA ARG A 58 4.79 2.13 11.15
C ARG A 58 4.35 3.49 10.59
N TYR A 59 3.13 3.59 10.05
CA TYR A 59 2.66 4.76 9.30
C TYR A 59 1.42 5.46 9.91
N ILE A 60 0.94 5.02 11.09
CA ILE A 60 -0.25 5.58 11.76
C ILE A 60 -0.13 7.08 12.03
N ASN A 61 1.09 7.57 12.27
CA ASN A 61 1.37 8.98 12.51
C ASN A 61 1.44 9.81 11.21
N ASP A 62 1.65 9.15 10.07
CA ASP A 62 1.78 9.78 8.76
C ASP A 62 0.40 10.07 8.13
N LYS A 63 -0.68 9.62 8.78
CA LYS A 63 -2.08 9.78 8.34
C LYS A 63 -2.34 9.23 6.93
N ILE A 64 -1.55 8.23 6.54
CA ILE A 64 -1.71 7.53 5.27
C ILE A 64 -2.69 6.37 5.51
N PRO A 65 -3.77 6.26 4.72
CA PRO A 65 -4.71 5.14 4.78
C PRO A 65 -4.11 3.82 4.31
#